data_AF-A0A3Z8SZP2-F1
#
_entry.id   AF-A0A3Z8SZP2-F1
#
_cell.length_a   1.000
_cell.length_b   1.000
_cell.length_c   1.000
_cell.angle_alpha   90.00
_cell.angle_beta   90.00
_cell.angle_gamma   90.00
#
_symmetry.space_group_name_H-M   'P 1'
#
loop_
_entity.id
_entity.type
_entity.pdbx_description
1 polymer ?
#
loop_
_entity_poly.entity_id
_entity_poly.type
_entity_poly.pdbx_seq_one_letter_code
_entity_poly.pdbx_strand_id
1 'polypeptide(L)' 'MQKLKMMLCVMILPLVVVGCASEPSVHPCVKPPPPPAWMMQPAPDLLTPLSGIISSSGSESQPAKK' A
#
# COMPACT_ATOMS: atom_id res chain seq x y z
N MET A 1 -12.41 49.62 -3.19
CA MET A 1 -11.82 48.46 -2.47
C MET A 1 -12.75 47.81 -1.45
N GLN A 2 -13.46 48.59 -0.61
CA GLN A 2 -14.30 48.03 0.48
C GLN A 2 -15.44 47.13 -0.03
N LYS A 3 -16.10 47.49 -1.15
CA LYS A 3 -17.18 46.70 -1.75
C LYS A 3 -16.70 45.32 -2.27
N LEU A 4 -15.53 45.28 -2.90
CA LEU A 4 -14.90 44.03 -3.36
C LEU A 4 -14.52 43.11 -2.20
N LYS A 5 -13.97 43.66 -1.12
CA LYS A 5 -13.68 42.92 0.12
C LYS A 5 -14.93 42.34 0.76
N MET A 6 -16.01 43.12 0.86
CA MET A 6 -17.30 42.65 1.39
C MET A 6 -17.85 41.49 0.55
N MET A 7 -17.82 41.62 -0.78
CA MET A 7 -18.32 40.59 -1.69
C MET A 7 -17.51 39.29 -1.56
N LEU A 8 -16.18 39.40 -1.46
CA LEU A 8 -15.32 38.24 -1.23
C LEU A 8 -15.63 37.56 0.12
N CYS A 9 -15.79 38.34 1.19
CA CYS A 9 -16.16 37.79 2.50
C CYS A 9 -17.51 37.06 2.45
N VAL A 10 -18.52 37.64 1.80
CA VAL A 10 -19.86 37.01 1.66
C VAL A 10 -19.80 35.72 0.85
N MET A 11 -18.90 35.60 -0.13
CA MET A 11 -18.74 34.38 -0.93
C MET A 11 -17.92 33.30 -0.21
N ILE A 12 -16.90 33.68 0.55
CA ILE A 12 -15.98 32.74 1.22
C ILE A 12 -16.57 32.21 2.54
N LEU A 13 -17.28 33.03 3.32
CA LEU A 13 -17.85 32.61 4.62
C LEU A 13 -18.74 31.36 4.52
N PRO A 14 -19.70 31.27 3.57
CA PRO A 14 -20.56 30.10 3.44
C PRO A 14 -19.78 28.82 3.12
N LEU A 15 -18.74 28.90 2.29
CA LEU A 15 -17.87 27.77 1.95
C LEU A 15 -17.15 27.23 3.18
N VAL A 16 -16.63 28.13 4.03
CA VAL A 16 -15.97 27.75 5.28
C VAL A 16 -16.98 27.12 6.26
N VAL A 17 -18.18 27.69 6.39
CA VAL A 17 -19.22 27.15 7.27
C VAL A 17 -19.66 25.74 6.83
N VAL A 18 -19.87 25.53 5.53
CA VAL A 18 -20.23 24.20 4.99
C VAL A 18 -19.10 23.20 5.18
N GLY A 19 -17.84 23.60 4.95
CA GLY A 19 -16.68 22.73 5.18
C GLY A 19 -16.49 22.35 6.65
N CYS A 20 -16.73 23.27 7.59
CA CYS A 20 -16.60 23.00 9.02
C CYS A 20 -17.79 22.22 9.61
N ALA A 21 -19.00 22.38 9.06
CA ALA A 21 -20.19 21.64 9.49
C ALA A 21 -20.33 20.28 8.78
N SER A 22 -19.51 20.02 7.76
CA SER A 22 -19.42 18.72 7.11
C SER A 22 -18.77 17.74 8.08
N GLU A 23 -19.59 17.07 8.89
CA GLU A 23 -19.15 15.89 9.62
C GLU A 23 -18.63 14.89 8.57
N PRO A 24 -17.33 14.52 8.58
CA PRO A 24 -16.86 13.49 7.67
C PRO A 24 -17.73 12.26 7.89
N SER A 25 -18.15 11.61 6.82
CA SER A 25 -18.85 10.32 6.89
C SER A 25 -17.91 9.29 7.51
N VAL A 26 -17.78 9.33 8.84
CA VAL A 26 -17.14 8.29 9.63
C VAL A 26 -18.10 7.12 9.56
N HIS A 27 -17.78 6.18 8.66
CA HIS A 27 -18.31 4.84 8.79
C HIS A 27 -18.16 4.43 10.25
N PRO A 28 -19.17 3.77 10.85
CA PRO A 28 -19.09 3.29 12.22
C PRO A 28 -17.74 2.63 12.40
N CYS A 29 -17.00 3.00 13.45
CA CYS A 29 -15.69 2.42 13.75
C CYS A 29 -15.90 0.96 14.17
N VAL A 30 -16.17 0.11 13.20
CA VAL A 30 -16.22 -1.32 13.36
C VAL A 30 -14.78 -1.80 13.39
N LYS A 31 -14.48 -2.63 14.39
CA LYS A 31 -13.20 -3.33 14.46
C LYS A 31 -13.04 -4.09 13.13
N PRO A 32 -11.99 -3.83 12.33
CA PRO A 32 -11.75 -4.62 11.14
C PRO A 32 -11.53 -6.09 11.56
N PRO A 33 -11.94 -7.05 10.72
CA PRO A 33 -11.68 -8.46 11.00
C PRO A 33 -10.17 -8.68 11.16
N PRO A 34 -9.76 -9.68 11.96
CA PRO A 34 -8.36 -10.01 12.06
C PRO A 34 -7.80 -10.37 10.67
N PRO A 35 -6.55 -10.00 10.39
CA PRO A 35 -5.89 -10.39 9.15
C PRO A 35 -5.86 -11.93 9.04
N PRO A 36 -5.95 -12.46 7.82
CA PRO A 36 -6.00 -13.89 7.61
C PRO A 36 -4.67 -14.56 8.01
N ALA A 37 -4.74 -15.82 8.45
CA ALA A 37 -3.59 -16.55 9.00
C ALA A 37 -2.38 -16.61 8.06
N TRP A 38 -2.59 -16.63 6.73
CA TRP A 38 -1.52 -16.64 5.73
C TRP A 38 -0.70 -15.35 5.72
N MET A 39 -1.29 -14.22 6.11
CA MET A 39 -0.62 -12.91 6.14
C MET A 39 0.27 -12.74 7.37
N MET A 40 0.02 -13.54 8.42
CA MET A 40 0.86 -13.61 9.62
C MET A 40 1.99 -14.63 9.49
N GLN A 41 2.05 -15.38 8.39
CA GLN A 41 3.14 -16.33 8.16
C GLN A 41 4.44 -15.57 7.82
N PRO A 42 5.61 -16.10 8.24
CA PRO A 42 6.88 -15.56 7.79
C PRO A 42 7.03 -15.71 6.27
N ALA A 43 7.92 -14.90 5.68
CA ALA A 43 8.24 -15.02 4.26
C ALA A 43 8.72 -16.45 3.95
N PRO A 44 8.22 -17.09 2.89
CA PRO A 44 8.65 -18.43 2.51
C PRO A 44 10.10 -18.41 2.02
N ASP A 45 10.85 -19.48 2.31
CA ASP A 45 12.19 -19.66 1.75
C ASP A 45 12.08 -20.07 0.29
N LEU A 46 12.16 -19.06 -0.59
CA LEU A 46 12.15 -19.25 -2.04
C LEU A 46 13.54 -19.57 -2.59
N LEU A 47 14.61 -19.20 -1.89
CA LEU A 47 15.98 -19.37 -2.40
C LEU A 47 16.41 -20.83 -2.39
N THR A 48 16.13 -21.58 -1.34
CA THR A 48 16.53 -22.99 -1.26
C THR A 48 15.92 -23.86 -2.38
N PRO A 49 14.60 -23.78 -2.66
CA PRO A 49 14.01 -24.47 -3.81
C PRO A 49 14.60 -23.99 -5.15
N LEU A 50 14.79 -22.68 -5.31
CA LEU A 50 15.36 -22.12 -6.53
C LEU A 50 16.78 -22.63 -6.76
N SER A 51 17.64 -22.61 -5.74
CA SER A 51 18.99 -23.15 -5.79
C SER A 51 19.01 -24.62 -6.19
N GLY A 52 18.07 -25.44 -5.72
CA GLY A 52 17.95 -26.83 -6.15
C GLY A 52 17.59 -27.00 -7.64
N ILE A 53 16.82 -26.06 -8.21
CA ILE A 53 16.41 -26.09 -9.62
C ILE A 53 17.50 -25.52 -10.55
N ILE A 54 18.18 -24.45 -10.14
CA ILE A 54 19.17 -23.74 -10.97
C ILE A 54 20.59 -24.26 -10.80
N SER A 55 20.85 -25.13 -9.82
CA SER A 55 22.16 -25.76 -9.67
C SER A 55 22.45 -26.61 -10.90
N SER A 56 23.41 -26.17 -11.71
CA SER A 56 23.96 -26.96 -12.80
C SER A 56 24.48 -28.28 -12.23
N SER A 57 23.99 -29.41 -12.74
CA SER A 57 24.61 -30.72 -12.51
C SER A 57 25.93 -30.77 -13.30
N GLY A 58 26.94 -30.07 -12.81
CA GLY A 58 28.27 -30.03 -13.39
C GLY A 58 29.00 -31.34 -13.18
N SER A 59 28.66 -32.38 -13.95
CA SER A 59 29.64 -33.40 -14.31
C SER A 59 30.30 -32.94 -15.60
N GLU A 60 31.34 -32.11 -15.46
CA GLU A 60 32.35 -31.92 -16.51
C GLU A 60 32.90 -33.31 -16.84
N SER A 61 32.44 -33.90 -17.94
CA SER A 61 33.00 -35.14 -18.45
C SER A 61 34.43 -34.83 -18.88
N GLN A 62 35.35 -35.35 -18.07
CA GLN A 62 36.79 -35.26 -18.23
C GLN A 62 37.25 -35.44 -19.70
N PRO A 63 38.31 -34.74 -20.13
CA PRO A 63 38.85 -34.92 -21.47
C PRO A 63 39.27 -36.38 -21.65
N ALA A 64 38.80 -37.00 -22.74
CA ALA A 64 39.12 -38.36 -23.12
C ALA A 64 40.65 -38.54 -23.12
N LYS A 65 41.16 -39.33 -22.17
CA LYS A 65 42.56 -39.76 -22.15
C LYS A 65 42.79 -40.63 -23.39
N LYS A 66 43.74 -40.17 -24.20
CA LYS A 66 44.24 -40.79 -25.43
C LYS A 66 45.15 -41.98 -25.11
#